data_AF-A0A7S1ULH3-F1
#
_entry.id   AF-A0A7S1ULH3-F1
#
_cell.length_a   1.000
_cell.length_b   1.000
_cell.length_c   1.000
_cell.angle_alpha   90.00
_cell.angle_beta   90.00
_cell.angle_gamma   90.00
#
_symmetry.space_group_name_H-M   'P 1'
#
loop_
_entity.id
_entity.type
_entity.pdbx_description
1 polymer ?
#
loop_
_entity_poly.entity_id
_entity_poly.type
_entity_poly.pdbx_seq_one_letter_code
_entity_poly.pdbx_strand_id
1 'polypeptide(L)'
;AGSPDIILKAGVVHACAANAMPEYLNMLMDFLPSKEGKRKLAVNCLDDLGLTPLMVAAAEADVLQTSGNASYETCDLLLSLGADTSIVNASGRTALGLFRENMRDKQANPYAFIVRARQEASKEMIPKFEALFMPFAGPTKADEVERDDSRSDYVSENEYAEYPEIDNDEGWDGEYPEIDDDEGWERLYHSGYLGDFE
;
A
#
# COMPACT_ATOMS: atom_id res chain seq x y z
N ALA A 1 -5.76 24.88 19.06
CA ALA A 1 -5.03 23.61 19.15
C ALA A 1 -6.07 22.49 19.13
N GLY A 2 -6.06 21.63 18.11
CA GLY A 2 -6.95 20.47 18.05
C GLY A 2 -6.68 19.57 19.24
N SER A 3 -7.72 19.03 19.88
CA SER A 3 -7.51 18.12 21.01
C SER A 3 -6.80 16.85 20.50
N PRO A 4 -5.86 16.27 21.25
CA PRO A 4 -5.19 15.01 20.88
C PRO A 4 -6.19 13.86 20.69
N ASP A 5 -7.39 13.99 21.22
CA ASP A 5 -8.49 13.05 21.01
C ASP A 5 -9.01 13.02 19.57
N ILE A 6 -8.83 14.11 18.80
CA ILE A 6 -9.20 14.14 17.38
C ILE A 6 -8.30 13.21 16.58
N ILE A 7 -6.99 13.19 16.88
CA ILE A 7 -6.03 12.30 16.19
C ILE A 7 -6.37 10.83 16.45
N LEU A 8 -6.75 10.51 17.70
CA LEU A 8 -7.13 9.14 18.07
C LEU A 8 -8.46 8.69 17.45
N LYS A 9 -9.43 9.60 17.30
CA LYS A 9 -10.77 9.28 16.79
C LYS A 9 -10.89 9.34 15.27
N ALA A 10 -10.00 10.06 14.59
CA ALA A 10 -10.11 10.30 13.16
C ALA A 10 -9.51 9.19 12.29
N GLY A 11 -8.91 8.14 12.88
CA GLY A 11 -8.25 7.06 12.12
C GLY A 11 -7.06 7.54 11.28
N VAL A 12 -6.55 8.75 11.51
CA VAL A 12 -5.48 9.34 10.69
C VAL A 12 -4.17 8.56 10.81
N VAL A 13 -3.95 7.90 11.95
CA VAL A 13 -2.79 7.02 12.16
C VAL A 13 -2.90 5.78 11.27
N HIS A 14 -4.09 5.18 11.17
CA HIS A 14 -4.37 4.07 10.25
C HIS A 14 -4.21 4.48 8.79
N ALA A 15 -4.70 5.67 8.41
CA ALA A 15 -4.56 6.18 7.05
C ALA A 15 -3.09 6.39 6.66
N CYS A 16 -2.27 6.99 7.53
CA CYS A 16 -0.82 7.12 7.28
C CYS A 16 -0.13 5.76 7.19
N ALA A 17 -0.55 4.81 8.03
CA ALA A 17 -0.01 3.46 8.04
C ALA A 17 -0.34 2.70 6.74
N ALA A 18 -1.59 2.78 6.27
CA ALA A 18 -2.07 2.16 5.02
C ALA A 18 -1.31 2.66 3.79
N ASN A 19 -1.01 3.97 3.75
CA ASN A 19 -0.39 4.63 2.59
C ASN A 19 1.14 4.67 2.68
N ALA A 20 1.76 3.98 3.65
CA ALA A 20 3.21 3.95 3.85
C ALA A 20 3.83 5.36 3.94
N MET A 21 3.28 6.21 4.82
CA MET A 21 3.67 7.61 5.00
C MET A 21 4.39 7.84 6.35
N PRO A 22 5.66 7.41 6.50
CA PRO A 22 6.35 7.46 7.79
C PRO A 22 6.61 8.90 8.29
N GLU A 23 6.79 9.87 7.40
CA GLU A 23 7.01 11.28 7.76
C GLU A 23 5.76 11.90 8.38
N TYR A 24 4.60 11.66 7.76
CA TYR A 24 3.32 12.12 8.29
C TYR A 24 2.97 11.42 9.59
N LEU A 25 3.27 10.13 9.71
CA LEU A 25 3.11 9.39 10.96
C LEU A 25 3.96 10.04 12.09
N ASN A 26 5.23 10.33 11.83
CA ASN A 26 6.10 11.04 12.77
C ASN A 26 5.53 12.41 13.16
N MET A 27 5.12 13.21 12.18
CA MET A 27 4.49 14.50 12.41
C MET A 27 3.24 14.37 13.31
N LEU A 28 2.37 13.40 13.06
CA LEU A 28 1.18 13.15 13.89
C LEU A 28 1.57 12.78 15.33
N MET A 29 2.61 11.96 15.50
CA MET A 29 3.08 11.55 16.84
C MET A 29 3.68 12.73 17.61
N ASP A 30 4.26 13.72 16.94
CA ASP A 30 4.77 14.94 17.58
C ASP A 30 3.68 15.82 18.18
N PHE A 31 2.46 15.78 17.63
CA PHE A 31 1.30 16.44 18.24
C PHE A 31 0.75 15.71 19.47
N LEU A 32 1.16 14.46 19.72
CA LEU A 32 0.71 13.68 20.87
C LEU A 32 1.68 13.84 22.06
N PRO A 33 1.17 14.15 23.28
CA PRO A 33 2.03 14.33 24.44
C PRO A 33 2.69 13.01 24.85
N SER A 34 4.01 13.06 25.04
CA SER A 34 4.84 11.89 25.37
C SER A 34 4.62 11.34 26.79
N LYS A 35 4.25 12.20 27.75
CA LYS A 35 4.15 11.86 29.18
C LYS A 35 2.94 11.00 29.56
N GLU A 36 1.94 10.88 28.68
CA GLU A 36 0.66 10.24 29.00
C GLU A 36 0.46 8.88 28.30
N GLY A 37 1.49 8.35 27.63
CA GLY A 37 1.35 7.11 26.87
C GLY A 37 0.42 7.21 25.66
N LYS A 38 -0.05 8.42 25.30
CA LYS A 38 -0.97 8.66 24.18
C LYS A 38 -0.42 8.24 22.83
N ARG A 39 0.90 8.35 22.61
CA ARG A 39 1.57 7.80 21.42
C ARG A 39 1.41 6.29 21.32
N LYS A 40 1.67 5.58 22.42
CA LYS A 40 1.51 4.12 22.49
C LYS A 40 0.04 3.70 22.31
N LEU A 41 -0.89 4.47 22.86
CA LEU A 41 -2.33 4.25 22.63
C LEU A 41 -2.71 4.47 21.16
N ALA A 42 -2.16 5.50 20.51
CA ALA A 42 -2.44 5.80 19.11
C ALA A 42 -1.97 4.72 18.15
N VAL A 43 -0.79 4.12 18.38
CA VAL A 43 -0.27 3.05 17.51
C VAL A 43 -0.91 1.67 17.76
N ASN A 44 -1.74 1.55 18.80
CA ASN A 44 -2.44 0.31 19.16
C ASN A 44 -3.97 0.47 19.17
N CYS A 45 -4.50 1.64 18.80
CA CYS A 45 -5.95 1.82 18.75
C CYS A 45 -6.53 1.01 17.60
N LEU A 46 -7.73 0.48 17.80
CA LEU A 46 -8.45 -0.25 16.78
C LEU A 46 -9.28 0.74 15.95
N ASP A 47 -9.31 0.55 14.64
CA ASP A 47 -10.26 1.23 13.75
C ASP A 47 -11.65 0.55 13.81
N ASP A 48 -12.56 1.00 12.95
CA ASP A 48 -13.92 0.46 12.85
C ASP A 48 -13.96 -1.01 12.36
N LEU A 49 -12.87 -1.50 11.77
CA LEU A 49 -12.70 -2.89 11.34
C LEU A 49 -12.02 -3.76 12.40
N GLY A 50 -11.65 -3.18 13.56
CA GLY A 50 -10.94 -3.87 14.61
C GLY A 50 -9.46 -4.11 14.29
N LEU A 51 -8.86 -3.26 13.45
CA LEU A 51 -7.46 -3.34 13.05
C LEU A 51 -6.63 -2.27 13.74
N THR A 52 -5.40 -2.60 14.15
CA THR A 52 -4.41 -1.61 14.58
C THR A 52 -3.77 -0.92 13.37
N PRO A 53 -3.12 0.25 13.53
CA PRO A 53 -2.33 0.84 12.45
C PRO A 53 -1.28 -0.12 11.88
N LEU A 54 -0.63 -0.93 12.74
CA LEU A 54 0.34 -1.93 12.31
C LEU A 54 -0.30 -3.03 11.45
N MET A 55 -1.53 -3.47 11.79
CA MET A 55 -2.27 -4.43 10.98
C MET A 55 -2.62 -3.88 9.60
N VAL A 56 -3.05 -2.62 9.50
CA VAL A 56 -3.36 -1.99 8.22
C VAL A 56 -2.10 -1.82 7.37
N ALA A 57 -0.99 -1.35 7.96
CA ALA A 57 0.30 -1.27 7.26
C ALA A 57 0.78 -2.65 6.76
N ALA A 58 0.61 -3.70 7.56
CA ALA A 58 0.96 -5.06 7.19
C ALA A 58 0.09 -5.60 6.04
N ALA A 59 -1.22 -5.32 6.07
CA ALA A 59 -2.16 -5.71 5.03
C ALA A 59 -1.88 -5.01 3.69
N GLU A 60 -1.38 -3.78 3.71
CA GLU A 60 -1.05 -3.01 2.50
C GLU A 60 0.42 -3.10 2.06
N ALA A 61 1.27 -3.75 2.86
CA ALA A 61 2.72 -3.75 2.67
C ALA A 61 3.14 -4.13 1.24
N ASP A 62 3.97 -3.28 0.62
CA ASP A 62 4.56 -3.55 -0.68
C ASP A 62 6.04 -3.95 -0.55
N VAL A 63 6.31 -5.24 -0.76
CA VAL A 63 7.68 -5.79 -0.76
C VAL A 63 8.42 -5.57 -2.08
N LEU A 64 7.75 -5.02 -3.10
CA LEU A 64 8.26 -4.91 -4.47
C LEU A 64 8.69 -3.48 -4.85
N GLN A 65 8.54 -2.51 -3.94
CA GLN A 65 9.05 -1.15 -4.14
C GLN A 65 10.58 -1.15 -4.22
N THR A 66 11.10 -0.67 -5.36
CA THR A 66 12.54 -0.63 -5.68
C THR A 66 13.25 0.62 -5.15
N SER A 67 12.51 1.64 -4.71
CA SER A 67 13.06 2.93 -4.27
C SER A 67 12.59 3.26 -2.85
N GLY A 68 13.33 2.80 -1.85
CA GLY A 68 12.96 2.95 -0.43
C GLY A 68 11.76 2.07 -0.09
N ASN A 69 11.90 1.16 0.86
CA ASN A 69 10.77 0.34 1.26
C ASN A 69 9.95 1.13 2.30
N ALA A 70 9.17 2.10 1.82
CA ALA A 70 8.38 2.99 2.68
C ALA A 70 7.41 2.19 3.57
N SER A 71 6.89 1.06 3.08
CA SER A 71 6.08 0.13 3.89
C SER A 71 6.88 -0.44 5.07
N TYR A 72 8.13 -0.85 4.83
CA TYR A 72 9.02 -1.38 5.87
C TYR A 72 9.35 -0.29 6.89
N GLU A 73 9.72 0.90 6.42
CA GLU A 73 10.03 2.05 7.29
C GLU A 73 8.82 2.46 8.14
N THR A 74 7.62 2.45 7.56
CA THR A 74 6.37 2.72 8.30
C THR A 74 6.12 1.69 9.38
N CYS A 75 6.32 0.40 9.07
CA CYS A 75 6.15 -0.69 10.03
C CYS A 75 7.19 -0.63 11.16
N ASP A 76 8.46 -0.42 10.81
CA ASP A 76 9.55 -0.25 11.77
C ASP A 76 9.31 0.95 12.69
N LEU A 77 8.83 2.07 12.12
CA LEU A 77 8.46 3.26 12.88
C LEU A 77 7.32 2.97 13.87
N LEU A 78 6.24 2.33 13.44
CA LEU A 78 5.14 1.94 14.33
C LEU A 78 5.62 1.06 15.49
N LEU A 79 6.50 0.10 15.23
CA LEU A 79 7.10 -0.76 16.25
C LEU A 79 7.99 0.03 17.20
N SER A 80 8.81 0.95 16.69
CA SER A 80 9.65 1.84 17.51
C SER A 80 8.81 2.74 18.45
N LEU A 81 7.59 3.06 18.03
CA LEU A 81 6.60 3.83 18.80
C LEU A 81 5.80 2.97 19.80
N GLY A 82 6.04 1.65 19.83
CA GLY A 82 5.45 0.70 20.75
C GLY A 82 4.16 0.04 20.26
N ALA A 83 4.00 -0.11 18.94
CA ALA A 83 2.96 -0.98 18.38
C ALA A 83 3.16 -2.43 18.88
N ASP A 84 2.06 -3.08 19.22
CA ASP A 84 2.03 -4.43 19.79
C ASP A 84 1.69 -5.45 18.69
N THR A 85 2.64 -6.34 18.43
CA THR A 85 2.51 -7.40 17.41
C THR A 85 1.57 -8.54 17.85
N SER A 86 1.21 -8.60 19.14
CA SER A 86 0.36 -9.67 19.69
C SER A 86 -1.13 -9.36 19.65
N ILE A 87 -1.53 -8.13 19.32
CA ILE A 87 -2.94 -7.77 19.17
C ILE A 87 -3.52 -8.57 17.99
N VAL A 88 -4.75 -9.05 18.17
CA VAL A 88 -5.49 -9.81 17.16
C VAL A 88 -6.77 -9.09 16.77
N ASN A 89 -7.14 -9.19 15.49
CA ASN A 89 -8.40 -8.68 14.98
C ASN A 89 -9.57 -9.63 15.30
N ALA A 90 -10.78 -9.30 14.82
CA ALA A 90 -11.99 -10.11 15.06
C ALA A 90 -11.88 -11.56 14.52
N SER A 91 -11.07 -11.78 13.50
CA SER A 91 -10.76 -13.11 12.92
C SER A 91 -9.61 -13.82 13.64
N GLY A 92 -9.08 -13.25 14.73
CA GLY A 92 -7.98 -13.82 15.51
C GLY A 92 -6.60 -13.66 14.88
N ARG A 93 -6.47 -12.88 13.79
CA ARG A 93 -5.22 -12.66 13.05
C ARG A 93 -4.43 -11.50 13.62
N THR A 94 -3.12 -11.65 13.67
CA THR A 94 -2.16 -10.58 13.99
C THR A 94 -1.75 -9.82 12.73
N ALA A 95 -0.91 -8.78 12.89
CA ALA A 95 -0.27 -8.12 11.76
C ALA A 95 0.51 -9.11 10.85
N LEU A 96 1.14 -10.14 11.45
CA LEU A 96 1.84 -11.19 10.70
C LEU A 96 0.87 -11.99 9.81
N GLY A 97 -0.29 -12.37 10.34
CA GLY A 97 -1.30 -13.11 9.58
C GLY A 97 -1.83 -12.34 8.38
N LEU A 98 -2.10 -11.04 8.56
CA LEU A 98 -2.54 -10.16 7.49
C LEU A 98 -1.44 -9.93 6.42
N PHE A 99 -0.19 -9.75 6.84
CA PHE A 99 0.94 -9.65 5.92
C PHE A 99 1.06 -10.91 5.05
N ARG A 100 1.01 -12.10 5.67
CA ARG A 100 1.09 -13.38 4.95
C ARG A 100 -0.08 -13.56 3.98
N GLU A 101 -1.27 -13.14 4.36
CA GLU A 101 -2.45 -13.15 3.48
C GLU A 101 -2.24 -12.26 2.25
N ASN A 102 -1.82 -11.02 2.44
CA ASN A 102 -1.51 -10.10 1.36
C ASN A 102 -0.43 -10.68 0.42
N MET A 103 0.65 -11.24 0.97
CA MET A 103 1.71 -11.85 0.14
C MET A 103 1.20 -13.03 -0.69
N ARG A 104 0.28 -13.84 -0.16
CA ARG A 104 -0.35 -14.94 -0.91
C ARG A 104 -1.25 -14.41 -2.02
N ASP A 105 -2.10 -13.43 -1.72
CA ASP A 105 -3.01 -12.81 -2.70
C ASP A 105 -2.21 -12.18 -3.86
N LYS A 106 -1.09 -11.52 -3.56
CA LYS A 106 -0.16 -10.99 -4.57
C LYS A 106 0.54 -12.08 -5.40
N GLN A 107 0.84 -13.25 -4.81
CA GLN A 107 1.44 -14.39 -5.50
C GLN A 107 0.45 -15.16 -6.38
N ALA A 108 -0.83 -15.22 -5.99
CA ALA A 108 -1.88 -15.90 -6.75
C ALA A 108 -2.31 -15.11 -8.00
N ASN A 109 -1.98 -13.82 -8.10
CA ASN A 109 -2.35 -12.99 -9.24
C ASN A 109 -1.63 -13.43 -10.53
N PRO A 110 -2.35 -13.85 -11.59
CA PRO A 110 -1.76 -14.34 -12.84
C PRO A 110 -0.94 -13.28 -13.61
N TYR A 111 -1.12 -11.98 -13.32
CA TYR A 111 -0.30 -10.91 -13.88
C TYR A 111 1.07 -10.76 -13.19
N ALA A 112 1.32 -11.51 -12.11
CA ALA A 112 2.64 -11.60 -11.48
C ALA A 112 3.70 -12.28 -12.37
N PHE A 113 3.34 -12.83 -13.54
CA PHE A 113 4.30 -13.41 -14.49
C PHE A 113 5.36 -12.40 -15.02
N ILE A 114 5.06 -11.09 -15.09
CA ILE A 114 6.03 -10.05 -15.48
C ILE A 114 7.10 -9.80 -14.36
N VAL A 115 6.88 -10.37 -13.17
CA VAL A 115 7.62 -10.14 -11.91
C VAL A 115 8.79 -11.14 -11.72
N ARG A 116 9.23 -11.87 -12.75
CA ARG A 116 10.37 -12.81 -12.59
C ARG A 116 11.68 -12.13 -12.15
N ALA A 117 11.92 -10.87 -12.54
CA ALA A 117 13.06 -10.08 -12.03
C ALA A 117 12.84 -9.51 -10.61
N ARG A 118 11.59 -9.45 -10.16
CA ARG A 118 11.17 -8.93 -8.84
C ARG A 118 11.19 -10.00 -7.73
N GLN A 119 11.37 -11.27 -8.09
CA GLN A 119 11.39 -12.40 -7.15
C GLN A 119 12.55 -12.33 -6.15
N GLU A 120 13.69 -11.74 -6.52
CA GLU A 120 14.87 -11.66 -5.64
C GLU A 120 14.69 -10.64 -4.52
N ALA A 121 14.11 -9.47 -4.81
CA ALA A 121 13.79 -8.47 -3.78
C ALA A 121 12.74 -9.00 -2.78
N SER A 122 11.72 -9.72 -3.27
CA SER A 122 10.73 -10.35 -2.39
C SER A 122 11.33 -11.45 -1.51
N LYS A 123 12.32 -12.22 -2.00
CA LYS A 123 12.99 -13.27 -1.23
C LYS A 123 13.74 -12.72 -0.01
N GLU A 124 14.29 -11.51 -0.14
CA GLU A 124 15.00 -10.86 0.98
C GLU A 124 14.02 -10.12 1.92
N MET A 125 13.03 -9.41 1.37
CA MET A 125 12.18 -8.54 2.17
C MET A 125 11.10 -9.29 2.95
N ILE A 126 10.52 -10.37 2.40
CA ILE A 126 9.47 -11.13 3.10
C ILE A 126 9.95 -11.61 4.48
N PRO A 127 11.13 -12.28 4.62
CA PRO A 127 11.63 -12.67 5.93
C PRO A 127 11.85 -11.49 6.90
N LYS A 128 12.26 -10.32 6.39
CA LYS A 128 12.45 -9.13 7.24
C LYS A 128 11.12 -8.63 7.80
N PHE A 129 10.08 -8.55 6.97
CA PHE A 129 8.73 -8.20 7.43
C PHE A 129 8.18 -9.25 8.40
N GLU A 130 8.34 -10.55 8.11
CA GLU A 130 7.90 -11.59 9.04
C GLU A 130 8.59 -11.48 10.41
N ALA A 131 9.89 -11.16 10.41
CA ALA A 131 10.64 -10.93 11.65
C ALA A 131 10.12 -9.71 12.42
N LEU A 132 9.78 -8.61 11.72
CA LEU A 132 9.20 -7.42 12.35
C LEU A 132 7.85 -7.70 13.01
N PHE A 133 7.00 -8.50 12.37
CA PHE A 133 5.64 -8.75 12.83
C PHE A 133 5.50 -9.94 13.78
N MET A 134 6.58 -10.68 14.03
CA MET A 134 6.55 -11.88 14.86
C MET A 134 6.08 -11.54 16.29
N PRO A 135 4.95 -12.11 16.77
CA PRO A 135 4.57 -11.96 18.16
C PRO A 135 5.55 -12.70 19.07
N PHE A 136 5.74 -12.23 20.31
CA PHE A 136 6.65 -12.90 21.27
C PHE A 136 6.27 -14.35 21.56
N ALA A 137 4.97 -14.66 21.55
CA ALA A 137 4.45 -16.01 21.73
C ALA A 137 4.49 -16.88 20.45
N GLY A 138 5.03 -16.33 19.35
CA GLY A 138 4.96 -16.91 18.02
C GLY A 138 3.64 -16.57 17.29
N PRO A 139 3.49 -17.06 16.05
CA PRO A 139 2.27 -16.88 15.26
C PRO A 139 1.05 -17.46 15.98
N THR A 140 -0.11 -16.84 15.77
CA THR A 140 -1.37 -17.41 16.24
C THR A 140 -1.85 -18.51 15.29
N LYS A 141 -2.77 -19.37 15.75
CA LYS A 141 -3.39 -20.38 14.88
C LYS A 141 -4.05 -19.74 13.65
N ALA A 142 -4.65 -18.56 13.78
CA ALA A 142 -5.30 -17.88 12.66
C ALA A 142 -4.31 -17.30 11.63
N ASP A 143 -3.06 -17.06 12.03
CA ASP A 143 -1.98 -16.64 11.13
C ASP A 143 -1.44 -17.79 10.28
N GLU A 144 -1.62 -19.03 10.74
CA GLU A 144 -1.22 -20.27 10.08
C GLU A 144 -2.30 -20.84 9.16
N VAL A 145 -3.58 -20.49 9.38
CA VAL A 145 -4.68 -20.99 8.58
C VAL A 145 -4.58 -20.44 7.16
N GLU A 146 -4.19 -21.32 6.24
CA GLU A 146 -4.37 -21.15 4.80
C GLU A 146 -5.87 -20.94 4.52
N ARG A 147 -6.24 -20.03 3.62
CA ARG A 147 -7.65 -19.86 3.26
C ARG A 147 -8.16 -21.23 2.82
N ASP A 148 -9.21 -21.72 3.48
CA ASP A 148 -10.00 -22.83 2.98
C ASP A 148 -10.56 -22.35 1.63
N ASP A 149 -10.01 -22.87 0.52
CA ASP A 149 -10.31 -22.50 -0.87
C ASP A 149 -11.80 -22.70 -1.27
N SER A 150 -12.67 -22.98 -0.31
CA SER A 150 -14.10 -23.21 -0.49
C SER A 150 -14.94 -21.93 -0.66
N ARG A 151 -14.36 -20.78 -1.04
CA ARG A 151 -15.15 -19.53 -1.24
C ARG A 151 -14.92 -18.80 -2.56
N SER A 152 -15.86 -19.14 -3.45
CA SER A 152 -16.52 -18.40 -4.53
C SER A 152 -15.78 -18.19 -5.85
N ASP A 153 -16.21 -19.02 -6.81
CA ASP A 153 -16.36 -18.71 -8.23
C ASP A 153 -16.97 -17.31 -8.44
N TYR A 154 -16.14 -16.27 -8.42
CA TYR A 154 -16.45 -15.06 -9.17
C TYR A 154 -16.21 -15.40 -10.63
N VAL A 155 -17.22 -15.98 -11.27
CA VAL A 155 -17.36 -15.96 -12.72
C VAL A 155 -17.54 -14.49 -13.08
N SER A 156 -16.43 -13.82 -13.41
CA SER A 156 -16.47 -12.55 -14.10
C SER A 156 -16.97 -12.85 -15.51
N GLU A 157 -18.28 -12.90 -15.69
CA GLU A 157 -18.91 -12.68 -16.98
C GLU A 157 -18.70 -11.20 -17.33
N ASN A 158 -17.45 -10.85 -17.65
CA ASN A 158 -17.21 -9.66 -18.44
C ASN A 158 -17.45 -10.08 -19.89
N GLU A 159 -18.74 -10.09 -20.23
CA GLU A 159 -19.24 -9.95 -21.58
C GLU A 159 -18.49 -8.77 -22.20
N TYR A 160 -17.46 -9.10 -22.99
CA TYR A 160 -16.74 -8.12 -23.79
C TYR A 160 -17.78 -7.45 -24.66
N ALA A 161 -18.17 -6.23 -24.29
CA ALA A 161 -18.90 -5.34 -25.16
C ALA A 161 -18.09 -5.24 -26.45
N GLU A 162 -18.67 -5.79 -27.50
CA GLU A 162 -18.22 -5.74 -28.88
C GLU A 162 -17.95 -4.26 -29.20
N TYR A 163 -16.66 -3.88 -29.24
CA TYR A 163 -16.28 -2.55 -29.69
C TYR A 163 -16.78 -2.43 -31.14
N PRO A 164 -17.57 -1.40 -31.49
CA PRO A 164 -17.94 -1.20 -32.88
C PRO A 164 -16.66 -1.10 -33.71
N GLU A 165 -16.57 -1.92 -34.76
CA GLU A 165 -15.53 -1.81 -35.77
C GLU A 165 -15.57 -0.37 -36.30
N ILE A 166 -14.59 0.43 -35.90
CA ILE A 166 -14.36 1.73 -36.50
C ILE A 166 -13.75 1.40 -37.87
N ASP A 167 -14.55 1.56 -38.92
CA ASP A 167 -14.09 1.56 -40.30
C ASP A 167 -13.04 2.67 -40.45
N ASN A 168 -11.77 2.32 -40.23
CA ASN A 168 -10.61 3.14 -40.56
C ASN A 168 -10.44 3.11 -42.09
N ASP A 169 -11.28 3.86 -42.80
CA ASP A 169 -11.14 4.12 -44.23
C ASP A 169 -10.96 5.61 -44.54
N GLU A 170 -10.32 6.33 -43.62
CA GLU A 170 -9.70 7.63 -43.92
C GLU A 170 -8.19 7.48 -43.74
N GLY A 171 -7.52 7.32 -44.88
CA GLY A 171 -6.08 7.22 -44.98
C GLY A 171 -5.40 8.41 -44.33
N TRP A 172 -4.70 8.13 -43.23
CA TRP A 172 -3.79 9.07 -42.61
C TRP A 172 -2.53 9.14 -43.47
N ASP A 173 -2.39 10.22 -44.25
CA ASP A 173 -1.20 10.57 -45.01
C ASP A 173 -0.15 11.17 -44.08
N GLY A 174 0.35 10.35 -43.15
CA GLY A 174 1.32 10.74 -42.13
C GLY A 174 2.67 11.19 -42.73
N GLU A 175 2.75 12.43 -43.20
CA GLU A 175 3.99 13.21 -43.18
C GLU A 175 4.18 13.73 -41.75
N TYR A 176 4.91 12.96 -40.94
CA TYR A 176 5.48 13.49 -39.71
C TYR A 176 6.45 14.61 -40.09
N PRO A 177 6.29 15.84 -39.56
CA PRO A 177 7.30 16.87 -39.75
C PRO A 177 8.60 16.40 -39.10
N GLU A 178 9.65 16.24 -39.91
CA GLU A 178 11.02 16.08 -39.42
C GLU A 178 11.42 17.40 -38.74
N ILE A 179 11.40 17.41 -37.41
CA ILE A 179 11.88 18.54 -36.60
C ILE A 179 13.39 18.35 -36.45
N ASP A 180 14.13 18.88 -37.41
CA ASP A 180 15.59 18.88 -37.47
C ASP A 180 16.18 20.22 -36.99
N ASP A 181 15.79 20.68 -35.81
CA ASP A 181 16.49 21.74 -35.08
C ASP A 181 15.93 21.97 -33.66
N ASP A 182 16.84 22.25 -32.72
CA ASP A 182 16.56 22.52 -31.31
C ASP A 182 15.67 23.78 -31.06
N GLU A 183 15.22 24.47 -32.11
CA GLU A 183 14.32 25.63 -32.03
C GLU A 183 12.81 25.27 -32.14
N GLY A 184 12.47 24.02 -32.46
CA GLY A 184 11.07 23.59 -32.62
C GLY A 184 10.23 23.60 -31.32
N TRP A 185 10.88 23.39 -30.17
CA TRP A 185 10.19 23.27 -28.88
C TRP A 185 9.65 24.61 -28.34
N GLU A 186 10.26 25.74 -28.66
CA GLU A 186 9.80 27.05 -28.17
C GLU A 186 8.51 27.52 -28.85
N ARG A 187 8.25 27.12 -30.12
CA ARG A 187 7.00 27.47 -30.81
C ARG A 187 5.77 26.77 -30.23
N LEU A 188 5.94 25.57 -29.65
CA LEU A 188 4.85 24.85 -28.98
C LEU A 188 4.52 25.44 -27.61
N TYR A 189 5.50 26.02 -26.90
CA TYR A 189 5.26 26.71 -25.63
C TYR A 189 4.48 28.03 -25.82
N HIS A 190 4.64 28.71 -26.95
CA HIS A 190 3.94 29.98 -27.22
C HIS A 190 2.59 29.83 -27.94
N SER A 191 2.20 28.65 -28.42
CA SER A 191 0.90 28.42 -29.06
C SER A 191 -0.24 28.12 -28.06
N GLY A 192 0.02 28.15 -26.75
CA GLY A 192 -1.01 28.04 -25.71
C GLY A 192 -1.62 26.65 -25.55
N TYR A 193 -0.93 25.60 -26.02
CA TYR A 193 -1.41 24.20 -25.94
C TYR A 193 -1.01 23.46 -24.66
N LEU A 194 -0.14 24.03 -23.82
CA LEU A 194 0.18 23.52 -22.50
C LEU A 194 -0.24 24.58 -21.47
N GLY A 195 -1.42 24.39 -20.90
CA GLY A 195 -1.94 25.23 -19.81
C GLY A 195 -1.05 25.13 -18.58
N ASP A 196 -0.89 26.27 -17.92
CA ASP A 196 -0.14 26.44 -16.67
C ASP A 196 -0.62 25.47 -15.59
N PHE A 197 0.30 24.66 -15.06
CA PHE A 197 0.13 23.98 -13.79
C PHE A 197 0.61 24.93 -12.68
N GLU A 198 -0.33 25.57 -11.98
CA GLU A 198 -0.16 26.02 -10.59
C GLU A 198 -0.50 24.88 -9.62
#